data_AF-A0A428QRQ3-F1
#
_entry.id   AF-A0A428QRQ3-F1
#
_cell.length_a   1.000
_cell.length_b   1.000
_cell.length_c   1.000
_cell.angle_alpha   90.00
_cell.angle_beta   90.00
_cell.angle_gamma   90.00
#
_symmetry.space_group_name_H-M   'P 1'
#
loop_
_entity.id
_entity.type
_entity.pdbx_description
1 polymer ?
#
loop_
_entity_poly.entity_id
_entity_poly.type
_entity_poly.pdbx_seq_one_letter_code
_entity_poly.pdbx_strand_id
1 'polypeptide(L)'
;MRLWQNAGLATNENGSLMPFSPPGSADVRTSADIEEDTKSNELTWLLGKISNYLTSGDAINPTDYALPHGQRPLVGVTQERLLERWKLLMAELQKWYHSLPSTFQPSARTPYSGNEETCFTNFEQIWYELPICAATMQNYHMAMILLLVNRPQESTAIRSTVSARLNSYRQIQAKVHDHAREICGISLANPTDPMRINSVQALFVAGQVFFERYEQEAVLKLLEGIQRDLGWTTSFHTAKLVDEWPKG
;
A
#
# COMPACT_ATOMS: atom_id res chain seq x y z
N MET A 1 22.13 -4.78 15.59
CA MET A 1 20.88 -5.58 15.61
C MET A 1 20.08 -5.28 16.88
N ARG A 2 19.68 -4.02 17.12
CA ARG A 2 18.93 -3.58 18.34
C ARG A 2 18.03 -2.35 18.15
N LEU A 3 17.79 -1.88 16.91
CA LEU A 3 16.99 -0.67 16.69
C LEU A 3 15.51 -0.86 17.04
N TRP A 4 14.99 -2.06 16.74
CA TRP A 4 13.56 -2.39 16.85
C TRP A 4 13.11 -2.71 18.27
N GLN A 5 14.01 -3.21 19.13
CA GLN A 5 13.72 -3.41 20.56
C GLN A 5 13.48 -2.08 21.27
N ASN A 6 14.18 -1.01 20.85
CA ASN A 6 13.99 0.34 21.40
C ASN A 6 12.69 1.02 20.92
N ALA A 7 12.03 0.46 19.90
CA ALA A 7 10.75 0.89 19.38
C ALA A 7 9.57 0.03 19.88
N GLY A 8 9.80 -0.84 20.87
CA GLY A 8 8.77 -1.68 21.50
C GLY A 8 8.47 -3.00 20.79
N LEU A 9 9.05 -3.26 19.61
CA LEU A 9 8.81 -4.49 18.86
C LEU A 9 9.80 -5.59 19.27
N ALA A 10 9.29 -6.64 19.92
CA ALA A 10 10.08 -7.81 20.28
C ALA A 10 10.27 -8.72 19.05
N THR A 11 11.51 -9.11 18.75
CA THR A 11 11.83 -10.10 17.70
C THR A 11 12.61 -11.26 18.29
N ASN A 12 12.35 -12.48 17.83
CA ASN A 12 13.14 -13.66 18.19
C ASN A 12 14.53 -13.66 17.52
N GLU A 13 15.38 -14.62 17.88
CA GLU A 13 16.75 -14.76 17.36
C GLU A 13 16.81 -14.98 15.84
N ASN A 14 15.70 -15.39 15.23
CA ASN A 14 15.55 -15.59 13.79
C ASN A 14 14.96 -14.36 13.06
N GLY A 15 14.79 -13.22 13.75
CA GLY A 15 14.26 -11.98 13.18
C GLY A 15 12.75 -11.97 12.91
N SER A 16 12.00 -12.94 13.47
CA SER A 16 10.53 -12.96 13.44
C SER A 16 9.94 -12.18 14.61
N LEU A 17 8.84 -11.46 14.39
CA LEU A 17 8.12 -10.73 15.44
C LEU A 17 7.57 -11.68 16.50
N MET A 18 7.75 -11.33 17.77
CA MET A 18 7.16 -12.00 18.92
C MET A 18 5.83 -11.33 19.28
N PRO A 19 4.85 -12.06 19.83
CA PRO A 19 3.63 -11.46 20.36
C PRO A 19 3.95 -10.47 21.48
N PHE A 20 3.30 -9.31 21.49
CA PHE A 20 3.42 -8.32 22.56
C PHE A 20 2.90 -8.88 23.89
N SER A 21 3.67 -8.73 24.97
CA SER A 21 3.16 -8.92 26.33
C SER A 21 2.37 -7.67 26.75
N PRO A 22 1.15 -7.80 27.32
CA PRO A 22 0.38 -6.63 27.73
C PRO A 22 1.08 -5.87 28.88
N PRO A 23 1.09 -4.52 28.88
CA PRO A 23 1.47 -3.76 30.06
C PRO A 23 0.42 -3.94 31.17
N GLY A 24 0.87 -3.94 32.42
CA GLY A 24 0.03 -4.10 33.60
C GLY A 24 -1.04 -3.00 33.75
N SER A 25 -2.16 -3.43 34.35
CA SER A 25 -3.37 -2.71 34.76
C SER A 25 -3.30 -1.17 34.80
N ALA A 26 -3.81 -0.51 33.75
CA ALA A 26 -4.42 0.82 33.85
C ALA A 26 -5.34 1.18 32.66
N ASP A 27 -5.19 0.56 31.48
CA ASP A 27 -6.09 0.77 30.34
C ASP A 27 -6.80 -0.54 29.99
N VAL A 28 -8.11 -0.61 30.22
CA VAL A 28 -8.94 -1.69 29.66
C VAL A 28 -9.15 -1.39 28.18
N ARG A 29 -8.09 -1.55 27.37
CA ARG A 29 -8.28 -1.80 25.94
C ARG A 29 -9.01 -3.13 25.81
N THR A 30 -10.05 -3.18 24.99
CA THR A 30 -10.76 -4.45 24.79
C THR A 30 -9.82 -5.45 24.12
N SER A 31 -10.05 -6.75 24.32
CA SER A 31 -9.24 -7.78 23.65
C SER A 31 -9.27 -7.65 22.12
N ALA A 32 -10.36 -7.09 21.57
CA ALA A 32 -10.47 -6.79 20.14
C ALA A 32 -9.43 -5.72 19.77
N ASP A 33 -9.42 -4.56 20.44
CA ASP A 33 -8.49 -3.45 20.13
C ASP A 33 -7.02 -3.91 20.06
N ILE A 34 -6.63 -4.85 20.92
CA ILE A 34 -5.28 -5.45 20.95
C ILE A 34 -5.00 -6.31 19.71
N GLU A 35 -5.99 -7.06 19.22
CA GLU A 35 -5.90 -7.86 18.00
C GLU A 35 -5.80 -6.97 16.75
N GLU A 36 -6.65 -5.95 16.63
CA GLU A 36 -6.59 -4.99 15.51
C GLU A 36 -5.25 -4.22 15.46
N ASP A 37 -4.76 -3.77 16.62
CA ASP A 37 -3.45 -3.13 16.76
C ASP A 37 -2.34 -4.08 16.28
N THR A 38 -2.40 -5.36 16.68
CA THR A 38 -1.42 -6.37 16.29
C THR A 38 -1.41 -6.58 14.77
N LYS A 39 -2.58 -6.73 14.14
CA LYS A 39 -2.68 -6.90 12.69
C LYS A 39 -2.19 -5.68 11.91
N SER A 40 -2.46 -4.48 12.42
CA SER A 40 -1.99 -3.23 11.82
C SER A 40 -0.48 -3.07 11.91
N ASN A 41 0.12 -3.49 13.03
CA ASN A 41 1.58 -3.52 13.21
C ASN A 41 2.24 -4.57 12.30
N GLU A 42 1.65 -5.76 12.15
CA GLU A 42 2.12 -6.79 11.21
C GLU A 42 2.17 -6.24 9.77
N LEU A 43 1.12 -5.53 9.32
CA LEU A 43 1.11 -4.91 7.99
C LEU A 43 2.21 -3.86 7.84
N THR A 44 2.40 -3.02 8.86
CA THR A 44 3.45 -1.99 8.85
C THR A 44 4.83 -2.62 8.65
N TRP A 45 5.08 -3.76 9.30
CA TRP A 45 6.30 -4.53 9.09
C TRP A 45 6.42 -5.14 7.69
N LEU A 46 5.31 -5.67 7.13
CA LEU A 46 5.27 -6.13 5.75
C LEU A 46 5.57 -5.01 4.75
N LEU A 47 4.99 -3.83 4.93
CA LEU A 47 5.28 -2.63 4.14
C LEU A 47 6.76 -2.24 4.22
N GLY A 48 7.38 -2.32 5.40
CA GLY A 48 8.83 -2.12 5.54
C GLY A 48 9.65 -3.11 4.71
N LYS A 49 9.27 -4.39 4.69
CA LYS A 49 9.93 -5.39 3.83
C LYS A 49 9.72 -5.12 2.35
N ILE A 50 8.52 -4.71 1.95
CA ILE A 50 8.21 -4.35 0.57
C ILE A 50 9.04 -3.13 0.16
N SER A 51 9.06 -2.08 0.98
CA SER A 51 9.90 -0.90 0.73
C SER A 51 11.37 -1.26 0.57
N ASN A 52 11.92 -2.08 1.47
CA ASN A 52 13.30 -2.53 1.37
C ASN A 52 13.58 -3.33 0.09
N TYR A 53 12.63 -4.16 -0.34
CA TYR A 53 12.72 -4.89 -1.60
C TYR A 53 12.76 -3.94 -2.80
N LEU A 54 11.87 -2.94 -2.83
CA LEU A 54 11.80 -1.95 -3.90
C LEU A 54 13.05 -1.06 -3.96
N THR A 55 13.56 -0.61 -2.81
CA THR A 55 14.74 0.26 -2.75
C THR A 55 16.03 -0.47 -3.06
N SER A 56 16.11 -1.77 -2.76
CA SER A 56 17.29 -2.58 -3.08
C SER A 56 17.40 -2.83 -4.59
N GLY A 57 16.27 -2.85 -5.32
CA GLY A 57 16.26 -3.12 -6.76
C GLY A 57 16.95 -4.45 -7.09
N ASP A 58 17.87 -4.42 -8.05
CA ASP A 58 18.74 -5.54 -8.44
C ASP A 58 20.10 -5.53 -7.73
N ALA A 59 20.33 -4.68 -6.73
CA ALA A 59 21.61 -4.59 -6.04
C ALA A 59 21.96 -5.88 -5.28
N ILE A 60 23.24 -6.29 -5.35
CA ILE A 60 23.75 -7.43 -4.57
C ILE A 60 23.83 -7.05 -3.08
N ASN A 61 24.33 -5.84 -2.80
CA ASN A 61 24.32 -5.26 -1.47
C ASN A 61 23.28 -4.13 -1.43
N PRO A 62 22.38 -4.06 -0.44
CA PRO A 62 21.33 -3.04 -0.39
C PRO A 62 21.85 -1.59 -0.42
N THR A 63 23.09 -1.36 0.03
CA THR A 63 23.74 -0.05 0.01
C THR A 63 24.17 0.40 -1.38
N ASP A 64 24.28 -0.51 -2.34
CA ASP A 64 24.84 -0.20 -3.66
C ASP A 64 23.90 0.69 -4.48
N TYR A 65 22.58 0.63 -4.22
CA TYR A 65 21.62 1.49 -4.92
C TYR A 65 21.75 2.97 -4.54
N ALA A 66 22.31 3.27 -3.36
CA ALA A 66 22.59 4.63 -2.92
C ALA A 66 23.83 5.24 -3.60
N LEU A 67 24.63 4.43 -4.33
CA LEU A 67 25.82 4.92 -5.02
C LEU A 67 25.45 5.74 -6.27
N PRO A 68 26.24 6.78 -6.61
CA PRO A 68 26.06 7.57 -7.83
C PRO A 68 26.09 6.73 -9.11
N HIS A 69 25.43 7.23 -10.16
CA HIS A 69 25.47 6.63 -11.50
C HIS A 69 26.93 6.48 -11.97
N GLY A 70 27.33 5.25 -12.33
CA GLY A 70 28.71 4.90 -12.72
C GLY A 70 29.57 4.23 -11.64
N GLN A 71 29.15 4.27 -10.37
CA GLN A 71 29.82 3.56 -9.26
C GLN A 71 29.06 2.33 -8.77
N ARG A 72 27.88 2.08 -9.33
CA ARG A 72 27.09 0.89 -9.02
C ARG A 72 27.76 -0.35 -9.62
N PRO A 73 27.80 -1.48 -8.91
CA PRO A 73 28.29 -2.74 -9.47
C PRO A 73 27.60 -3.07 -10.79
N LEU A 74 28.36 -3.55 -11.78
CA LEU A 74 27.83 -4.00 -13.07
C LEU A 74 27.09 -5.35 -12.98
N VAL A 75 27.12 -5.99 -11.82
CA VAL A 75 26.48 -7.28 -11.55
C VAL A 75 25.41 -7.07 -10.50
N GLY A 76 24.18 -7.47 -10.83
CA GLY A 76 23.03 -7.48 -9.95
C GLY A 76 22.52 -8.88 -9.63
N VAL A 77 21.53 -8.96 -8.76
CA VAL A 77 20.76 -10.17 -8.48
C VAL A 77 19.97 -10.58 -9.73
N THR A 78 19.87 -11.88 -10.01
CA THR A 78 19.15 -12.36 -11.20
C THR A 78 17.64 -12.12 -11.10
N GLN A 79 16.97 -12.03 -12.25
CA GLN A 79 15.51 -11.87 -12.30
C GLN A 79 14.77 -13.03 -11.62
N GLU A 80 15.31 -14.26 -11.68
CA GLU A 80 14.74 -15.41 -11.00
C GLU A 80 14.75 -15.23 -9.47
N ARG A 81 15.87 -14.73 -8.90
CA ARG A 81 15.98 -14.48 -7.47
C ARG A 81 15.08 -13.32 -7.02
N LEU A 82 14.98 -12.25 -7.82
CA LEU A 82 14.04 -11.17 -7.56
C LEU A 82 12.59 -11.66 -7.56
N LEU A 83 12.25 -12.52 -8.53
CA LEU A 83 10.91 -13.11 -8.64
C LEU A 83 10.61 -14.04 -7.46
N GLU A 84 11.57 -14.84 -7.01
CA GLU A 84 11.43 -15.67 -5.82
C GLU A 84 11.17 -14.83 -4.57
N ARG A 85 11.96 -13.76 -4.37
CA ARG A 85 11.75 -12.83 -3.26
C ARG A 85 10.39 -12.16 -3.32
N TRP A 86 9.97 -11.72 -4.51
CA TRP A 86 8.64 -11.16 -4.74
C TRP A 86 7.52 -12.15 -4.39
N LYS A 87 7.65 -13.41 -4.81
CA LYS A 87 6.66 -14.47 -4.51
C LYS A 87 6.54 -14.70 -3.00
N LEU A 88 7.66 -14.68 -2.27
CA LEU A 88 7.65 -14.78 -0.81
C LEU A 88 6.90 -13.61 -0.16
N LEU A 89 7.19 -12.37 -0.57
CA LEU A 89 6.50 -11.18 -0.03
C LEU A 89 5.00 -11.20 -0.34
N MET A 90 4.63 -11.59 -1.56
CA MET A 90 3.22 -11.75 -1.94
C MET A 90 2.53 -12.83 -1.09
N ALA A 91 3.17 -13.98 -0.86
CA ALA A 91 2.63 -15.05 -0.05
C ALA A 91 2.49 -14.64 1.43
N GLU A 92 3.45 -13.91 1.98
CA GLU A 92 3.38 -13.36 3.34
C GLU A 92 2.23 -12.35 3.49
N LEU A 93 2.07 -11.44 2.52
CA LEU A 93 0.99 -10.46 2.52
C LEU A 93 -0.39 -11.14 2.39
N GLN A 94 -0.51 -12.14 1.53
CA GLN A 94 -1.72 -12.94 1.42
C GLN A 94 -2.01 -13.70 2.72
N LYS A 95 -1.01 -14.34 3.32
CA LYS A 95 -1.18 -15.05 4.59
C LYS A 95 -1.67 -14.11 5.70
N TRP A 96 -1.10 -12.91 5.76
CA TRP A 96 -1.56 -11.86 6.68
C TRP A 96 -3.02 -11.50 6.43
N TYR A 97 -3.40 -11.22 5.18
CA TYR A 97 -4.77 -10.84 4.81
C TYR A 97 -5.80 -11.92 5.19
N HIS A 98 -5.49 -13.20 4.94
CA HIS A 98 -6.38 -14.32 5.32
C HIS A 98 -6.44 -14.57 6.83
N SER A 99 -5.58 -13.92 7.63
CA SER A 99 -5.57 -14.03 9.08
C SER A 99 -6.28 -12.88 9.79
N LEU A 100 -6.88 -11.95 9.04
CA LEU A 100 -7.54 -10.78 9.60
C LEU A 100 -8.87 -11.15 10.27
N PRO A 101 -9.19 -10.54 11.44
CA PRO A 101 -10.51 -10.63 12.03
C PRO A 101 -11.57 -9.92 11.15
N SER A 102 -12.84 -10.18 11.41
CA SER A 102 -13.96 -9.63 10.63
C SER A 102 -14.06 -8.11 10.67
N THR A 103 -13.45 -7.45 11.66
CA THR A 103 -13.37 -5.98 11.78
C THR A 103 -12.62 -5.30 10.64
N PHE A 104 -11.78 -6.05 9.90
CA PHE A 104 -11.12 -5.59 8.67
C PHE A 104 -11.95 -5.82 7.40
N GLN A 105 -13.21 -6.25 7.52
CA GLN A 105 -14.15 -6.24 6.41
C GLN A 105 -14.93 -4.92 6.40
N PRO A 106 -15.24 -4.36 5.22
CA PRO A 106 -16.12 -3.20 5.14
C PRO A 106 -17.47 -3.49 5.79
N SER A 107 -17.94 -2.61 6.67
CA SER A 107 -19.27 -2.69 7.28
C SER A 107 -20.37 -2.28 6.31
N ALA A 108 -20.05 -1.40 5.36
CA ALA A 108 -20.96 -1.02 4.29
C ALA A 108 -20.20 -0.55 3.04
N ARG A 109 -20.86 -0.68 1.89
CA ARG A 109 -20.49 -0.04 0.63
C ARG A 109 -21.69 0.73 0.12
N THR A 110 -21.54 2.05 -0.09
CA THR A 110 -22.64 2.91 -0.52
C THR A 110 -22.24 3.71 -1.76
N PRO A 111 -23.14 3.94 -2.72
CA PRO A 111 -22.84 4.84 -3.84
C PRO A 111 -22.64 6.28 -3.33
N TYR A 112 -21.74 7.02 -3.96
CA TYR A 112 -21.62 8.45 -3.67
C TYR A 112 -22.91 9.18 -4.08
N SER A 113 -23.55 9.83 -3.12
CA SER A 113 -24.85 10.51 -3.31
C SER A 113 -24.73 12.04 -3.41
N GLY A 114 -23.51 12.58 -3.52
CA GLY A 114 -23.28 14.01 -3.64
C GLY A 114 -23.59 14.51 -5.06
N ASN A 115 -24.41 15.56 -5.17
CA ASN A 115 -24.79 16.13 -6.47
C ASN A 115 -23.73 17.09 -7.04
N GLU A 116 -22.75 17.52 -6.24
CA GLU A 116 -21.81 18.59 -6.63
C GLU A 116 -20.51 18.06 -7.26
N GLU A 117 -20.10 16.84 -6.93
CA GLU A 117 -18.81 16.29 -7.37
C GLU A 117 -18.99 15.04 -8.23
N THR A 118 -19.22 15.25 -9.52
CA THR A 118 -19.46 14.19 -10.50
C THR A 118 -18.29 13.20 -10.64
N CYS A 119 -17.07 13.59 -10.28
CA CYS A 119 -15.90 12.70 -10.31
C CYS A 119 -16.04 11.49 -9.38
N PHE A 120 -16.86 11.59 -8.33
CA PHE A 120 -17.07 10.53 -7.35
C PHE A 120 -18.26 9.61 -7.68
N THR A 121 -19.10 9.91 -8.67
CA THR A 121 -20.32 9.14 -8.95
C THR A 121 -20.05 7.69 -9.32
N ASN A 122 -18.86 7.41 -9.86
CA ASN A 122 -18.42 6.06 -10.21
C ASN A 122 -17.68 5.37 -9.07
N PHE A 123 -17.52 5.98 -7.89
CA PHE A 123 -16.87 5.38 -6.73
C PHE A 123 -17.92 4.91 -5.70
N GLU A 124 -17.58 3.84 -4.99
CA GLU A 124 -18.29 3.44 -3.77
C GLU A 124 -17.58 4.07 -2.57
N GLN A 125 -18.36 4.54 -1.59
CA GLN A 125 -17.86 4.83 -0.26
C GLN A 125 -17.74 3.51 0.51
N ILE A 126 -16.56 3.23 1.05
CA ILE A 126 -16.25 1.97 1.72
C ILE A 126 -16.06 2.25 3.21
N TRP A 127 -17.04 1.81 4.00
CA TRP A 127 -17.12 2.11 5.43
C TRP A 127 -16.51 0.98 6.24
N TYR A 128 -15.78 1.34 7.29
CA TYR A 128 -15.27 0.43 8.31
C TYR A 128 -15.76 0.87 9.67
N GLU A 129 -15.99 -0.08 10.57
CA GLU A 129 -16.43 0.22 11.94
C GLU A 129 -15.33 0.92 12.74
N LEU A 130 -14.07 0.51 12.52
CA LEU A 130 -12.92 1.01 13.24
C LEU A 130 -11.98 1.81 12.32
N PRO A 131 -11.59 3.03 12.71
CA PRO A 131 -10.63 3.84 11.97
C PRO A 131 -9.30 3.13 11.67
N ILE A 132 -8.78 2.38 12.64
CA ILE A 132 -7.52 1.64 12.46
C ILE A 132 -7.66 0.58 11.35
N CYS A 133 -8.80 -0.11 11.26
CA CYS A 133 -9.05 -1.11 10.23
C CYS A 133 -9.09 -0.48 8.84
N ALA A 134 -9.79 0.65 8.66
CA ALA A 134 -9.80 1.34 7.38
C ALA A 134 -8.40 1.83 6.97
N ALA A 135 -7.61 2.37 7.90
CA ALA A 135 -6.26 2.86 7.60
C ALA A 135 -5.33 1.70 7.21
N THR A 136 -5.41 0.59 7.95
CA THR A 136 -4.67 -0.64 7.65
C THR A 136 -5.10 -1.22 6.31
N MET A 137 -6.39 -1.21 5.96
CA MET A 137 -6.85 -1.72 4.67
C MET A 137 -6.45 -0.82 3.49
N GLN A 138 -6.41 0.51 3.65
CA GLN A 138 -5.81 1.40 2.64
C GLN A 138 -4.33 1.08 2.41
N ASN A 139 -3.58 0.87 3.49
CA ASN A 139 -2.19 0.48 3.43
C ASN A 139 -1.98 -0.90 2.79
N TYR A 140 -2.90 -1.84 2.99
CA TYR A 140 -2.89 -3.13 2.33
C TYR A 140 -3.09 -2.99 0.81
N HIS A 141 -4.07 -2.18 0.38
CA HIS A 141 -4.30 -1.92 -1.04
C HIS A 141 -3.09 -1.23 -1.68
N MET A 142 -2.46 -0.29 -0.98
CA MET A 142 -1.20 0.30 -1.41
C MET A 142 -0.09 -0.75 -1.55
N ALA A 143 0.08 -1.65 -0.56
CA ALA A 143 1.05 -2.74 -0.61
C ALA A 143 0.83 -3.66 -1.83
N MET A 144 -0.44 -3.98 -2.13
CA MET A 144 -0.83 -4.76 -3.30
C MET A 144 -0.46 -4.06 -4.60
N ILE A 145 -0.75 -2.76 -4.74
CA ILE A 145 -0.34 -1.97 -5.92
C ILE A 145 1.18 -2.04 -6.09
N LEU A 146 1.93 -1.72 -5.03
CA LEU A 146 3.39 -1.69 -5.03
C LEU A 146 4.00 -3.03 -5.45
N LEU A 147 3.48 -4.15 -4.93
CA LEU A 147 3.95 -5.48 -5.34
C LEU A 147 3.55 -5.80 -6.78
N LEU A 148 2.30 -5.58 -7.17
CA LEU A 148 1.81 -5.95 -8.50
C LEU A 148 2.55 -5.22 -9.63
N VAL A 149 2.78 -3.91 -9.50
CA VAL A 149 3.51 -3.12 -10.51
C VAL A 149 5.00 -3.46 -10.56
N ASN A 150 5.57 -3.93 -9.45
CA ASN A 150 6.97 -4.34 -9.35
C ASN A 150 7.18 -5.86 -9.46
N ARG A 151 6.24 -6.60 -10.06
CA ARG A 151 6.45 -8.04 -10.34
C ARG A 151 7.60 -8.20 -11.34
N PRO A 152 8.70 -8.89 -10.98
CA PRO A 152 9.79 -9.13 -11.92
C PRO A 152 9.31 -9.93 -13.12
N GLN A 153 9.87 -9.62 -14.31
CA GLN A 153 9.51 -10.33 -15.51
C GLN A 153 9.99 -11.78 -15.41
N GLU A 154 9.14 -12.73 -15.77
CA GLU A 154 9.58 -14.10 -15.92
C GLU A 154 10.64 -14.15 -17.02
N SER A 155 11.79 -14.73 -16.68
CA SER A 155 12.93 -14.90 -17.57
C SER A 155 12.48 -15.48 -18.90
N THR A 156 13.03 -14.98 -20.00
CA THR A 156 12.77 -15.53 -21.35
C THR A 156 13.22 -16.98 -21.49
N ALA A 157 13.98 -17.50 -20.51
CA ALA A 157 14.26 -18.92 -20.36
C ALA A 157 12.97 -19.77 -20.22
N ILE A 158 11.92 -19.21 -19.60
CA ILE A 158 10.58 -19.79 -19.62
C ILE A 158 9.91 -19.34 -20.92
N ARG A 159 9.57 -20.29 -21.80
CA ARG A 159 8.90 -20.03 -23.07
C ARG A 159 7.51 -19.41 -22.82
N SER A 160 7.44 -18.08 -22.75
CA SER A 160 6.19 -17.32 -22.70
C SER A 160 5.89 -16.71 -24.07
N THR A 161 4.65 -16.84 -24.54
CA THR A 161 4.21 -16.22 -25.80
C THR A 161 4.00 -14.72 -25.60
N VAL A 162 4.06 -13.96 -26.70
CA VAL A 162 3.73 -12.52 -26.68
C VAL A 162 2.33 -12.29 -26.11
N SER A 163 1.36 -13.14 -26.48
CA SER A 163 -0.02 -13.06 -25.98
C SER A 163 -0.12 -13.30 -24.47
N ALA A 164 0.63 -14.27 -23.92
CA ALA A 164 0.65 -14.53 -22.49
C ALA A 164 1.21 -13.35 -21.69
N ARG A 165 2.28 -12.72 -22.20
CA ARG A 165 2.88 -11.53 -21.57
C ARG A 165 1.93 -10.33 -21.59
N LEU A 166 1.32 -10.03 -22.73
CA LEU A 166 0.34 -8.94 -22.84
C LEU A 166 -0.88 -9.18 -21.93
N ASN A 167 -1.35 -10.42 -21.83
CA ASN A 167 -2.42 -10.78 -20.91
C ASN A 167 -2.03 -10.56 -19.45
N SER A 168 -0.81 -10.94 -19.05
CA SER A 168 -0.27 -10.69 -17.71
C SER A 168 -0.28 -9.19 -17.36
N TYR A 169 0.15 -8.32 -18.28
CA TYR A 169 0.13 -6.87 -18.05
C TYR A 169 -1.28 -6.32 -17.90
N ARG A 170 -2.23 -6.74 -18.75
CA ARG A 170 -3.64 -6.33 -18.62
C ARG A 170 -4.25 -6.77 -17.30
N GLN A 171 -3.94 -7.98 -16.83
CA GLN A 171 -4.41 -8.47 -15.54
C GLN A 171 -3.81 -7.69 -14.37
N ILE A 172 -2.51 -7.38 -14.43
CA ILE A 172 -1.86 -6.53 -13.42
C ILE A 172 -2.54 -5.16 -13.41
N GLN A 173 -2.71 -4.54 -14.58
CA GLN A 173 -3.34 -3.23 -14.74
C GLN A 173 -4.76 -3.20 -14.14
N ALA A 174 -5.60 -4.20 -14.44
CA ALA A 174 -6.94 -4.31 -13.86
C ALA A 174 -6.90 -4.43 -12.33
N LYS A 175 -6.04 -5.29 -11.79
CA LYS A 175 -5.95 -5.49 -10.33
C LYS A 175 -5.45 -4.26 -9.58
N VAL A 176 -4.46 -3.56 -10.12
CA VAL A 176 -3.96 -2.34 -9.46
C VAL A 176 -5.00 -1.23 -9.53
N HIS A 177 -5.79 -1.18 -10.60
CA HIS A 177 -6.91 -0.25 -10.74
C HIS A 177 -7.99 -0.51 -9.69
N ASP A 178 -8.38 -1.78 -9.49
CA ASP A 178 -9.33 -2.17 -8.43
C ASP A 178 -8.82 -1.73 -7.04
N HIS A 179 -7.55 -1.99 -6.72
CA HIS A 179 -6.96 -1.56 -5.45
C HIS A 179 -6.87 -0.03 -5.30
N ALA A 180 -6.58 0.71 -6.37
CA ALA A 180 -6.57 2.17 -6.34
C ALA A 180 -7.96 2.73 -6.05
N ARG A 181 -9.01 2.08 -6.58
CA ARG A 181 -10.40 2.42 -6.32
C ARG A 181 -10.82 2.13 -4.88
N GLU A 182 -10.39 1.00 -4.31
CA GLU A 182 -10.61 0.71 -2.89
C GLU A 182 -10.00 1.79 -1.98
N ILE A 183 -8.77 2.25 -2.27
CA ILE A 183 -8.13 3.33 -1.50
C ILE A 183 -8.98 4.60 -1.51
N CYS A 184 -9.43 5.03 -2.70
CA CYS A 184 -10.26 6.22 -2.85
C CYS A 184 -11.63 6.04 -2.19
N GLY A 185 -12.24 4.86 -2.30
CA GLY A 185 -13.53 4.56 -1.68
C GLY A 185 -13.49 4.61 -0.16
N ILE A 186 -12.41 4.12 0.46
CA ILE A 186 -12.19 4.25 1.91
C ILE A 186 -12.01 5.73 2.30
N SER A 187 -11.24 6.50 1.52
CA SER A 187 -11.07 7.94 1.77
C SER A 187 -12.36 8.75 1.56
N LEU A 188 -13.29 8.26 0.74
CA LEU A 188 -14.57 8.91 0.46
C LEU A 188 -15.63 8.65 1.53
N ALA A 189 -15.45 7.62 2.37
CA ALA A 189 -16.33 7.30 3.50
C ALA A 189 -16.16 8.24 4.71
N ASN A 190 -15.73 9.49 4.49
CA ASN A 190 -15.52 10.52 5.49
C ASN A 190 -14.74 10.04 6.74
N PRO A 191 -13.49 9.57 6.58
CA PRO A 191 -12.69 9.07 7.69
C PRO A 191 -12.28 10.20 8.65
N THR A 192 -11.90 9.83 9.88
CA THR A 192 -11.44 10.79 10.89
C THR A 192 -10.17 11.53 10.45
N ASP A 193 -9.92 12.72 11.01
CA ASP A 193 -8.76 13.55 10.60
C ASP A 193 -7.40 12.82 10.69
N PRO A 194 -7.09 12.04 11.75
CA PRO A 194 -5.83 11.29 11.80
C PRO A 194 -5.73 10.23 10.71
N MET A 195 -6.85 9.59 10.35
CA MET A 195 -6.87 8.64 9.25
C MET A 195 -6.60 9.33 7.91
N ARG A 196 -7.26 10.47 7.67
CA ARG A 196 -7.10 11.26 6.45
C ARG A 196 -5.63 11.60 6.18
N ILE A 197 -4.89 11.99 7.21
CA ILE A 197 -3.44 12.24 7.12
C ILE A 197 -2.68 10.97 6.72
N ASN A 198 -3.01 9.83 7.33
CA ASN A 198 -2.39 8.54 7.02
C ASN A 198 -2.72 8.03 5.60
N SER A 199 -3.84 8.47 5.00
CA SER A 199 -4.23 8.09 3.64
C SER A 199 -3.39 8.76 2.55
N VAL A 200 -2.64 9.83 2.84
CA VAL A 200 -1.96 10.66 1.81
C VAL A 200 -1.07 9.83 0.89
N GLN A 201 -0.24 8.95 1.46
CA GLN A 201 0.68 8.13 0.67
C GLN A 201 -0.08 7.10 -0.20
N ALA A 202 -1.12 6.48 0.35
CA ALA A 202 -1.94 5.52 -0.37
C ALA A 202 -2.70 6.20 -1.52
N LEU A 203 -3.26 7.39 -1.28
CA LEU A 203 -3.92 8.20 -2.31
C LEU A 203 -2.95 8.63 -3.41
N PHE A 204 -1.72 9.04 -3.06
CA PHE A 204 -0.71 9.35 -4.05
C PHE A 204 -0.41 8.13 -4.94
N VAL A 205 -0.19 6.96 -4.35
CA VAL A 205 0.03 5.71 -5.10
C VAL A 205 -1.19 5.35 -5.97
N ALA A 206 -2.41 5.50 -5.47
CA ALA A 206 -3.63 5.29 -6.25
C ALA A 206 -3.70 6.24 -7.45
N GLY A 207 -3.36 7.51 -7.26
CA GLY A 207 -3.34 8.50 -8.34
C GLY A 207 -2.38 8.15 -9.48
N GLN A 208 -1.25 7.51 -9.18
CA GLN A 208 -0.30 7.04 -10.20
C GLN A 208 -0.85 5.90 -11.07
N VAL A 209 -1.91 5.21 -10.62
CA VAL A 209 -2.57 4.13 -11.36
C VAL A 209 -3.61 4.67 -12.34
N PHE A 210 -4.26 5.79 -12.02
CA PHE A 210 -5.42 6.27 -12.77
C PHE A 210 -5.07 6.90 -14.12
N PHE A 211 -5.80 6.47 -15.15
CA PHE A 211 -5.74 7.00 -16.50
C PHE A 211 -6.96 7.86 -16.85
N GLU A 212 -8.14 7.51 -16.33
CA GLU A 212 -9.37 8.22 -16.63
C GLU A 212 -9.45 9.56 -15.88
N ARG A 213 -9.88 10.61 -16.59
CA ARG A 213 -9.90 11.98 -16.05
C ARG A 213 -10.72 12.12 -14.78
N TYR A 214 -11.86 11.43 -14.68
CA TYR A 214 -12.71 11.51 -13.50
C TYR A 214 -12.05 10.87 -12.26
N GLU A 215 -11.24 9.82 -12.42
CA GLU A 215 -10.52 9.18 -11.32
C GLU A 215 -9.32 10.02 -10.88
N GLN A 216 -8.63 10.62 -11.85
CA GLN A 216 -7.58 11.61 -11.61
C GLN A 216 -8.13 12.81 -10.82
N GLU A 217 -9.28 13.36 -11.23
CA GLU A 217 -9.93 14.45 -10.50
C GLU A 217 -10.37 14.02 -9.09
N ALA A 218 -10.93 12.82 -8.95
CA ALA A 218 -11.36 12.28 -7.67
C ALA A 218 -10.21 12.20 -6.65
N VAL A 219 -9.05 11.65 -7.05
CA VAL A 219 -7.90 11.55 -6.14
C VAL A 219 -7.30 12.92 -5.81
N LEU A 220 -7.29 13.86 -6.76
CA LEU A 220 -6.85 15.24 -6.50
C LEU A 220 -7.75 15.89 -5.45
N LYS A 221 -9.07 15.80 -5.58
CA LYS A 221 -10.01 16.38 -4.60
C LYS A 221 -9.85 15.78 -3.21
N LEU A 222 -9.61 14.47 -3.11
CA LEU A 222 -9.33 13.82 -1.83
C LEU A 222 -8.05 14.38 -1.18
N LEU A 223 -6.97 14.51 -1.95
CA LEU A 223 -5.69 15.08 -1.48
C LEU A 223 -5.79 16.57 -1.13
N GLU A 224 -6.49 17.36 -1.94
CA GLU A 224 -6.71 18.78 -1.72
C GLU A 224 -7.60 19.03 -0.51
N GLY A 225 -8.63 18.20 -0.31
CA GLY A 225 -9.49 18.23 0.86
C GLY A 225 -8.70 18.02 2.16
N ILE A 226 -7.73 17.09 2.16
CA ILE A 226 -6.84 16.88 3.32
C ILE A 226 -6.05 18.16 3.64
N GLN A 227 -5.46 18.81 2.63
CA GLN A 227 -4.70 20.04 2.84
C GLN A 227 -5.57 21.21 3.26
N ARG A 228 -6.74 21.38 2.64
CA ARG A 228 -7.69 22.45 2.94
C ARG A 228 -8.20 22.35 4.37
N ASP A 229 -8.58 21.15 4.80
CA ASP A 229 -9.29 20.96 6.07
C ASP A 229 -8.30 20.83 7.25
N LEU A 230 -7.12 20.22 7.02
CA LEU A 230 -6.16 19.88 8.09
C LEU A 230 -4.83 20.65 8.03
N GLY A 231 -4.59 21.42 6.96
CA GLY A 231 -3.31 22.10 6.73
C GLY A 231 -2.14 21.16 6.40
N TRP A 232 -2.40 19.85 6.24
CA TRP A 232 -1.37 18.88 5.91
C TRP A 232 -0.96 19.03 4.44
N THR A 233 0.33 19.27 4.17
CA THR A 233 0.79 19.62 2.82
C THR A 233 0.67 18.42 1.87
N THR A 234 -0.18 18.54 0.85
CA THR A 234 -0.35 17.56 -0.24
C THR A 234 -0.03 18.15 -1.61
N SER A 235 0.22 19.45 -1.71
CA SER A 235 0.51 20.17 -2.97
C SER A 235 1.63 19.57 -3.82
N PHE A 236 2.69 19.05 -3.20
CA PHE A 236 3.76 18.36 -3.91
C PHE A 236 3.27 17.06 -4.58
N HIS A 237 2.44 16.30 -3.88
CA HIS A 237 1.85 15.06 -4.40
C HIS A 237 0.91 15.35 -5.58
N THR A 238 0.03 16.35 -5.44
CA THR A 238 -0.90 16.70 -6.51
C THR A 238 -0.19 17.26 -7.74
N ALA A 239 0.80 18.14 -7.56
CA ALA A 239 1.61 18.66 -8.66
C ALA A 239 2.37 17.54 -9.39
N LYS A 240 2.93 16.58 -8.66
CA LYS A 240 3.65 15.45 -9.23
C LYS A 240 2.74 14.51 -10.02
N LEU A 241 1.54 14.21 -9.50
CA LEU A 241 0.55 13.41 -10.23
C LEU A 241 0.18 14.07 -11.57
N VAL A 242 -0.10 15.38 -11.56
CA VAL A 242 -0.45 16.14 -12.77
C VAL A 242 0.69 16.15 -13.79
N ASP A 243 1.95 16.17 -13.36
CA ASP A 243 3.10 16.11 -14.25
C ASP A 243 3.32 14.71 -14.86
N GLU A 244 3.07 13.65 -14.09
CA GLU A 244 3.24 12.25 -14.53
C GLU A 244 2.14 11.78 -15.48
N TRP A 245 0.93 12.33 -15.38
CA TRP A 245 -0.19 11.91 -16.22
C TRP A 245 0.00 12.32 -17.69
N PRO A 246 -0.48 11.50 -18.65
CA PRO A 246 -0.43 11.84 -20.06
C PRO A 246 -1.07 13.21 -20.31
N LYS A 247 -0.30 14.11 -20.93
CA LYS A 247 -0.81 15.38 -21.44
C LYS A 247 -1.64 15.05 -22.69
N GLY A 248 -2.94 14.88 -22.49
CA GLY A 248 -3.92 14.69 -23.57
C GLY A 248 -3.94 15.86 -24.54
#